data_AF-V2Y9W1-F1
#
_entry.id   AF-V2Y9W1-F1
#
_cell.length_a   1.000
_cell.length_b   1.000
_cell.length_c   1.000
_cell.angle_alpha   90.00
_cell.angle_beta   90.00
_cell.angle_gamma   90.00
#
_symmetry.space_group_name_H-M   'P 1'
#
loop_
_entity.id
_entity.type
_entity.pdbx_description
1 polymer ?
#
loop_
_entity_poly.entity_id
_entity_poly.type
_entity_poly.pdbx_seq_one_letter_code
_entity_poly.pdbx_strand_id
1 'polypeptide(L)'
;MKLTKEDKEWLLSMGHKECDMPQIEAALHTGRTTYSLDGEPITRAQALHLLGRESYLAGISRSAFHFTAAQTAGNGKTVYFDSYKLFQ
;
A
#
# COMPACT_ATOMS: atom_id res chain seq x y z
N MET A 1 3.28 -6.73 8.33
CA MET A 1 2.50 -7.69 7.51
C MET A 1 3.45 -8.21 6.44
N LYS A 2 3.29 -9.45 5.98
CA LYS A 2 3.97 -9.97 4.78
C LYS A 2 2.93 -10.20 3.68
N LEU A 3 3.37 -10.18 2.43
CA LEU A 3 2.53 -10.57 1.31
C LEU A 3 2.21 -12.07 1.41
N THR A 4 0.93 -12.43 1.27
CA THR A 4 0.52 -13.83 1.10
C THR A 4 0.83 -14.29 -0.33
N LYS A 5 0.66 -15.59 -0.60
CA LYS A 5 0.77 -16.12 -1.96
C LYS A 5 -0.25 -15.45 -2.90
N GLU A 6 -1.49 -15.33 -2.45
CA GLU A 6 -2.59 -14.66 -3.18
C GLU A 6 -2.27 -13.19 -3.46
N ASP A 7 -1.67 -12.47 -2.50
CA ASP A 7 -1.26 -11.08 -2.73
C ASP A 7 -0.22 -10.98 -3.86
N LYS A 8 0.76 -11.89 -3.89
CA LYS A 8 1.82 -11.90 -4.91
C LYS A 8 1.24 -12.21 -6.28
N GLU A 9 0.38 -13.24 -6.37
CA GLU A 9 -0.31 -13.60 -7.62
C GLU A 9 -1.14 -12.43 -8.17
N TRP A 10 -1.83 -11.70 -7.29
CA TRP A 10 -2.59 -10.51 -7.67
C TRP A 10 -1.68 -9.35 -8.10
N LEU A 11 -0.57 -9.08 -7.40
CA LEU A 11 0.37 -8.04 -7.80
C LEU A 11 1.04 -8.36 -9.16
N LEU A 12 1.35 -9.62 -9.43
CA LEU A 12 1.87 -10.07 -10.72
C LEU A 12 0.85 -9.86 -11.85
N SER A 13 -0.43 -10.16 -11.61
CA SER A 13 -1.49 -9.93 -12.60
C SER A 13 -1.71 -8.44 -12.91
N MET A 14 -1.39 -7.56 -11.95
CA MET A 14 -1.36 -6.10 -12.11
C MET A 14 -0.11 -5.57 -12.84
N GLY A 15 0.83 -6.44 -13.21
CA GLY A 15 2.01 -6.09 -14.01
C GLY A 15 3.31 -5.88 -13.23
N HIS A 16 3.31 -6.11 -11.91
CA HIS A 16 4.57 -6.19 -11.14
C HIS A 16 5.35 -7.43 -11.54
N LYS A 17 6.66 -7.41 -11.31
CA LYS A 17 7.57 -8.54 -11.49
C LYS A 17 7.88 -9.18 -10.14
N GLU A 18 8.33 -10.43 -10.16
CA GLU A 18 8.81 -11.12 -8.95
C GLU A 18 9.93 -10.33 -8.23
N CYS A 19 10.78 -9.63 -8.99
CA CYS A 19 11.84 -8.78 -8.43
C CYS A 19 11.32 -7.56 -7.67
N ASP A 20 10.05 -7.18 -7.84
CA ASP A 20 9.44 -6.02 -7.19
C ASP A 20 8.92 -6.37 -5.79
N MET A 21 8.65 -7.65 -5.52
CA MET A 21 8.05 -8.13 -4.27
C MET A 21 8.85 -7.74 -3.01
N PRO A 22 10.20 -7.82 -2.98
CA PRO A 22 10.96 -7.38 -1.82
C PRO A 22 10.78 -5.89 -1.48
N GLN A 23 10.68 -5.01 -2.48
CA GLN A 23 10.46 -3.57 -2.28
C GLN A 23 9.03 -3.31 -1.75
N ILE A 24 8.03 -4.01 -2.30
CA ILE A 24 6.65 -3.92 -1.83
C ILE A 24 6.52 -4.46 -0.40
N GLU A 25 7.19 -5.57 -0.07
CA GLU A 25 7.27 -6.09 1.29
C GLU A 25 7.97 -5.11 2.23
N ALA A 26 9.04 -4.44 1.79
CA ALA A 26 9.73 -3.40 2.55
C ALA A 26 8.80 -2.24 2.90
N ALA A 27 7.93 -1.80 1.97
CA ALA A 27 6.92 -0.77 2.24
C ALA A 27 5.88 -1.21 3.30
N LEU A 28 5.61 -2.52 3.44
CA LEU A 28 4.69 -3.08 4.44
C LEU A 28 5.29 -3.17 5.85
N HIS A 29 6.61 -3.02 6.00
CA HIS A 29 7.26 -3.02 7.30
C HIS A 29 6.81 -1.82 8.15
N THR A 30 6.69 -2.05 9.46
CA THR A 30 6.27 -1.04 10.42
C THR A 30 7.20 0.16 10.35
N GLY A 31 6.64 1.36 10.21
CA GLY A 31 7.39 2.61 10.15
C GLY A 31 7.90 3.01 8.77
N ARG A 32 7.78 2.16 7.73
CA ARG A 32 8.18 2.51 6.36
C ARG A 32 7.11 3.23 5.57
N THR A 33 5.83 2.97 5.85
CA THR A 33 4.70 3.65 5.24
C THR A 33 3.72 4.18 6.29
N THR A 34 3.34 5.44 6.16
CA THR A 34 2.24 6.09 6.91
C THR A 34 1.01 6.24 6.04
N TYR A 35 -0.15 6.36 6.68
CA TYR A 35 -1.44 6.42 6.01
C TYR A 35 -2.24 7.60 6.55
N SER A 36 -3.01 8.26 5.69
CA SER A 36 -3.98 9.27 6.12
C SER A 36 -5.28 9.15 5.34
N LEU A 37 -6.38 9.58 5.96
CA LEU A 37 -7.71 9.68 5.37
C LEU A 37 -8.06 11.16 5.26
N ASP A 38 -8.15 11.67 4.04
CA ASP A 38 -8.42 13.09 3.79
C ASP A 38 -7.50 14.05 4.60
N GLY A 39 -6.25 13.65 4.81
CA GLY A 39 -5.23 14.39 5.57
C GLY A 39 -5.05 13.96 7.03
N GLU A 40 -6.02 13.27 7.63
CA GLU A 40 -5.95 12.83 9.03
C GLU A 40 -5.22 11.50 9.17
N PRO A 41 -4.23 11.36 10.09
CA PRO A 41 -3.49 10.11 10.25
C PRO A 41 -4.39 8.92 10.61
N ILE A 42 -4.18 7.80 9.92
CA ILE A 42 -4.85 6.53 10.23
C ILE A 42 -3.84 5.39 10.36
N THR A 43 -4.27 4.32 11.02
CA THR A 43 -3.48 3.09 11.10
C THR A 43 -3.53 2.30 9.80
N ARG A 44 -2.52 1.45 9.57
CA ARG A 44 -2.52 0.48 8.46
C ARG A 44 -3.78 -0.40 8.46
N ALA A 45 -4.26 -0.80 9.64
CA ALA A 45 -5.45 -1.64 9.76
C ALA A 45 -6.71 -0.91 9.29
N GLN A 46 -6.85 0.37 9.64
CA GLN A 46 -7.94 1.22 9.15
C GLN A 46 -7.86 1.42 7.63
N ALA A 47 -6.67 1.69 7.09
CA ALA A 47 -6.46 1.81 5.64
C ALA A 47 -6.89 0.53 4.89
N LEU A 48 -6.45 -0.64 5.37
CA LEU A 48 -6.82 -1.93 4.79
C LEU A 48 -8.33 -2.21 4.91
N HIS A 49 -8.95 -1.88 6.04
CA HIS A 49 -10.39 -2.05 6.24
C HIS A 49 -11.23 -1.16 5.31
N LEU A 50 -10.83 0.11 5.13
CA LEU A 50 -11.54 1.06 4.28
C LEU A 50 -11.43 0.72 2.78
N LEU A 51 -10.25 0.25 2.35
CA LEU A 51 -9.96 0.00 0.94
C LEU A 51 -10.30 -1.43 0.49
N GLY A 52 -10.31 -2.38 1.42
CA GLY A 52 -10.22 -3.79 1.07
C GLY A 52 -8.80 -4.15 0.59
N ARG A 53 -8.60 -5.44 0.32
CA ARG A 53 -7.27 -6.00 0.07
C ARG A 53 -6.63 -5.49 -1.22
N GLU A 54 -7.36 -5.55 -2.32
CA GLU A 54 -6.85 -5.22 -3.67
C GLU A 54 -6.50 -3.74 -3.80
N SER A 55 -7.41 -2.83 -3.46
CA SER A 55 -7.13 -1.39 -3.50
C SER A 55 -6.00 -1.01 -2.54
N TYR A 56 -5.90 -1.64 -1.37
CA TYR A 56 -4.75 -1.45 -0.48
C TYR A 56 -3.44 -1.90 -1.15
N LEU A 57 -3.41 -3.07 -1.79
CA LEU A 57 -2.25 -3.58 -2.52
C LEU A 57 -1.86 -2.67 -3.70
N ALA A 58 -2.83 -2.12 -4.43
CA ALA A 58 -2.60 -1.13 -5.48
C ALA A 58 -1.92 0.14 -4.93
N GLY A 59 -2.40 0.65 -3.78
CA GLY A 59 -1.84 1.82 -3.13
C GLY A 59 -0.41 1.61 -2.64
N ILE A 60 -0.19 0.57 -1.83
CA ILE A 60 1.13 0.31 -1.21
C ILE A 60 2.17 -0.07 -2.26
N SER A 61 1.80 -0.85 -3.28
CA SER A 61 2.76 -1.23 -4.33
C SER A 61 3.19 -0.02 -5.15
N ARG A 62 2.30 0.93 -5.42
CA ARG A 62 2.66 2.17 -6.08
C ARG A 62 3.55 3.07 -5.21
N SER A 63 3.20 3.28 -3.94
CA SER A 63 4.00 4.14 -3.05
C SER A 63 5.40 3.56 -2.79
N ALA A 64 5.56 2.24 -2.83
CA ALA A 64 6.84 1.55 -2.70
C ALA A 64 7.89 1.94 -3.77
N PHE A 65 7.45 2.48 -4.92
CA PHE A 65 8.33 2.95 -6.00
C PHE A 65 8.23 4.46 -6.26
N HIS A 66 7.13 5.10 -5.87
CA HIS A 66 6.83 6.50 -6.20
C HIS A 66 6.70 7.42 -4.98
N PHE A 67 7.17 6.97 -3.81
CA PHE A 67 7.06 7.61 -2.49
C PHE A 67 5.63 7.69 -1.97
N THR A 68 4.67 8.08 -2.80
CA THR A 68 3.29 8.29 -2.39
C THR A 68 2.31 7.62 -3.35
N ALA A 69 1.11 7.35 -2.85
CA ALA A 69 -0.03 6.93 -3.65
C ALA A 69 -1.34 7.36 -2.97
N ALA A 70 -2.44 7.27 -3.71
CA ALA A 70 -3.77 7.51 -3.19
C ALA A 70 -4.74 6.46 -3.74
N GLN A 71 -5.73 6.07 -2.94
CA GLN A 71 -6.80 5.15 -3.31
C GLN A 71 -8.13 5.66 -2.75
N THR A 72 -9.17 5.65 -3.56
CA THR A 72 -10.52 6.05 -3.14
C THR A 72 -11.27 4.83 -2.62
N ALA A 73 -11.72 4.89 -1.38
CA ALA A 73 -12.56 3.86 -0.77
C ALA A 73 -13.99 3.92 -1.34
N GLY A 74 -14.76 2.84 -1.18
CA GLY A 74 -16.14 2.78 -1.68
C GLY A 74 -17.09 3.82 -1.08
N ASN A 75 -16.71 4.43 0.05
CA ASN A 75 -17.44 5.55 0.67
C ASN A 75 -17.04 6.94 0.13
N GLY A 76 -16.24 7.00 -0.93
CA GLY A 76 -15.78 8.24 -1.57
C GLY A 76 -14.61 8.93 -0.88
N LYS A 77 -14.13 8.44 0.26
CA LYS A 77 -12.99 9.03 0.97
C LYS A 77 -11.66 8.56 0.39
N THR A 78 -10.63 9.40 0.47
CA THR A 78 -9.32 9.08 -0.10
C THR A 78 -8.32 8.69 0.99
N VAL A 79 -7.74 7.50 0.83
CA VAL A 79 -6.62 7.03 1.65
C VAL A 79 -5.32 7.34 0.92
N TYR A 80 -4.45 8.09 1.58
CA TYR A 80 -3.10 8.40 1.10
C TYR A 80 -2.08 7.45 1.74
N PHE A 81 -1.09 7.08 0.95
CA PHE A 81 0.05 6.25 1.32
C PHE A 81 1.30 7.12 1.20
N ASP A 82 2.11 7.17 2.24
CA ASP A 82 3.41 7.85 2.24
C ASP A 82 4.50 6.88 2.70
N SER A 83 5.25 6.39 1.73
CA SER A 83 6.40 5.50 1.88
C SER A 83 7.74 6.26 1.80
N TYR A 84 7.77 7.59 1.99
CA TYR A 84 9.01 8.37 1.94
C TYR A 84 10.13 7.78 2.81
N LYS A 85 9.77 7.28 4.00
CA LYS A 85 10.71 6.61 4.94
C LYS A 85 11.31 5.31 4.41
N LEU A 86 10.84 4.75 3.30
CA LEU A 86 11.44 3.61 2.63
C LEU A 86 12.74 3.97 1.90
N PHE A 87 12.90 5.24 1.52
CA PHE A 87 14.01 5.73 0.71
C PHE A 87 15.07 6.48 1.52
N GLN A 88 14.94 6.42 2.85
CA GLN A 88 15.92 6.88 3.84
C GLN A 88 16.64 5.68 4.45
#